data_AF-A0A7S2WVU4-F1
#
_entry.id   AF-A0A7S2WVU4-F1
#
_cell.length_a   1.000
_cell.length_b   1.000
_cell.length_c   1.000
_cell.angle_alpha   90.00
_cell.angle_beta   90.00
_cell.angle_gamma   90.00
#
_symmetry.space_group_name_H-M   'P 1'
#
loop_
_entity.id
_entity.type
_entity.pdbx_description
1 polymer ?
#
loop_
_entity_poly.entity_id
_entity_poly.type
_entity_poly.pdbx_seq_one_letter_code
_entity_poly.pdbx_strand_id
1 'polypeptide(L)'
;GARAAGLNPLLSLGQRFSSSQPLPAALGGSQGARAAPLPTASLAVAVAVAAGVAGVALAAPEGQFLPEDELLETASGRKIRASEALAGAQHVLVYFSAEWCPPCRAFTPKLKEFYEKANARPGAGGRKNMEVVFVSSDKSEAGARQYMEGMHGDWLAVAFDSPLRWSLKKRSVGR
;
A
#
# COMPACT_ATOMS: atom_id res chain seq x y z
N GLY A 1 57.73 -27.34 40.80
CA GLY A 1 57.32 -27.68 42.17
C GLY A 1 55.96 -28.34 42.14
N ALA A 2 55.78 -29.41 42.94
CA ALA A 2 54.57 -30.22 43.22
C ALA A 2 53.97 -31.00 42.01
N ARG A 3 54.04 -32.35 41.90
CA ARG A 3 53.38 -33.46 42.67
C ARG A 3 51.85 -33.30 42.73
N ALA A 4 50.97 -34.28 42.47
CA ALA A 4 50.94 -35.75 42.47
C ALA A 4 49.69 -36.21 41.63
N ALA A 5 49.69 -37.26 40.80
CA ALA A 5 49.55 -38.71 41.07
C ALA A 5 48.19 -39.19 41.62
N GLY A 6 47.56 -40.14 40.91
CA GLY A 6 46.45 -41.02 41.35
C GLY A 6 45.53 -41.40 40.16
N LEU A 7 45.68 -42.52 39.43
CA LEU A 7 45.31 -43.93 39.75
C LEU A 7 43.80 -44.06 40.09
N ASN A 8 42.95 -44.96 39.55
CA ASN A 8 43.04 -46.12 38.65
C ASN A 8 41.56 -46.62 38.37
N PRO A 9 41.22 -47.87 37.94
CA PRO A 9 40.36 -48.11 36.77
C PRO A 9 39.12 -49.01 37.04
N LEU A 10 38.52 -49.53 35.94
CA LEU A 10 37.76 -50.80 35.81
C LEU A 10 36.22 -50.85 35.90
N LEU A 11 35.71 -51.87 35.19
CA LEU A 11 34.37 -52.48 35.09
C LEU A 11 33.54 -52.00 33.88
N SER A 12 32.92 -52.82 33.02
CA SER A 12 32.82 -54.27 32.85
C SER A 12 32.15 -54.50 31.47
N LEU A 13 32.77 -55.23 30.54
CA LEU A 13 32.35 -56.56 30.06
C LEU A 13 30.84 -56.80 29.81
N GLY A 14 30.47 -57.16 28.56
CA GLY A 14 29.41 -58.17 28.35
C GLY A 14 28.49 -58.05 27.12
N GLN A 15 28.73 -58.92 26.12
CA GLN A 15 27.76 -59.73 25.33
C GLN A 15 26.66 -59.02 24.50
N ARG A 16 26.67 -59.03 23.16
CA ARG A 16 26.29 -60.10 22.19
C ARG A 16 24.84 -60.60 22.28
N PHE A 17 24.31 -60.91 21.08
CA PHE A 17 23.08 -61.65 20.74
C PHE A 17 21.78 -60.84 20.86
N SER A 18 20.75 -60.97 20.03
CA SER A 18 20.38 -61.90 18.97
C SER A 18 19.13 -61.35 18.28
N SER A 19 18.76 -61.92 17.12
CA SER A 19 17.35 -62.03 16.65
C SER A 19 16.74 -60.72 16.15
N SER A 20 15.95 -60.58 15.09
CA SER A 20 15.28 -61.46 14.12
C SER A 20 14.52 -60.49 13.19
N GLN A 21 14.40 -60.82 11.90
CA GLN A 21 13.54 -60.15 10.89
C GLN A 21 12.05 -60.07 11.34
N PRO A 22 11.09 -59.33 10.69
CA PRO A 22 11.03 -58.84 9.29
C PRO A 22 10.39 -57.43 9.05
N LEU A 23 10.26 -57.05 7.77
CA LEU A 23 9.57 -55.85 7.20
C LEU A 23 8.13 -55.64 7.67
N PRO A 24 7.60 -54.40 7.70
CA PRO A 24 6.53 -54.06 6.76
C PRO A 24 6.50 -52.60 6.24
N ALA A 25 5.68 -52.40 5.21
CA ALA A 25 5.33 -51.14 4.55
C ALA A 25 4.78 -50.06 5.51
N ALA A 26 5.21 -48.82 5.32
CA ALA A 26 4.64 -47.65 5.99
C ALA A 26 3.77 -46.85 5.00
N LEU A 27 2.45 -46.96 5.21
CA LEU A 27 1.42 -46.02 4.76
C LEU A 27 1.38 -44.81 5.71
N GLY A 28 1.14 -43.62 5.15
CA GLY A 28 0.35 -42.57 5.80
C GLY A 28 1.04 -41.67 6.81
N GLY A 29 1.24 -40.40 6.43
CA GLY A 29 1.65 -39.35 7.35
C GLY A 29 1.59 -37.97 6.68
N SER A 30 0.39 -37.44 6.53
CA SER A 30 0.12 -36.04 6.19
C SER A 30 0.69 -35.12 7.27
N GLN A 31 1.92 -34.67 7.11
CA GLN A 31 2.46 -33.57 7.92
C GLN A 31 2.01 -32.25 7.31
N GLY A 32 1.15 -31.56 8.07
CA GLY A 32 0.68 -30.22 7.75
C GLY A 32 1.85 -29.28 7.52
N ALA A 33 1.90 -28.71 6.32
CA ALA A 33 2.67 -27.52 6.05
C ALA A 33 2.13 -26.41 6.99
N ARG A 34 2.88 -26.12 8.06
CA ARG A 34 2.75 -24.84 8.75
C ARG A 34 3.06 -23.78 7.70
N ALA A 35 2.01 -23.08 7.27
CA ALA A 35 2.16 -21.89 6.46
C ALA A 35 3.09 -20.93 7.20
N ALA A 36 4.29 -20.72 6.67
CA ALA A 36 5.09 -19.57 7.02
C ALA A 36 4.22 -18.32 6.78
N PRO A 37 4.15 -17.35 7.71
CA PRO A 37 3.41 -16.13 7.46
C PRO A 37 4.04 -15.44 6.26
N LEU A 38 3.28 -15.37 5.17
CA LEU A 38 3.64 -14.61 3.98
C LEU A 38 3.91 -13.15 4.40
N PRO A 39 4.97 -12.50 3.91
CA PRO A 39 5.19 -11.09 4.17
C PRO A 39 3.99 -10.29 3.64
N THR A 40 3.38 -9.49 4.51
CA THR A 40 2.21 -8.62 4.24
C THR A 40 2.52 -7.43 3.33
N ALA A 41 3.52 -7.55 2.46
CA ALA A 41 3.80 -6.57 1.42
C ALA A 41 2.95 -6.90 0.18
N SER A 42 1.65 -6.63 0.26
CA SER A 42 0.78 -6.55 -0.91
C SER A 42 1.15 -5.30 -1.73
N LEU A 43 2.19 -5.43 -2.55
CA LEU A 43 2.65 -4.43 -3.50
C LEU A 43 2.40 -4.98 -4.92
N ALA A 44 1.28 -4.59 -5.52
CA ALA A 44 1.14 -4.38 -6.97
C ALA A 44 -0.31 -4.05 -7.31
N VAL A 45 -0.65 -2.76 -7.38
CA VAL A 45 -1.71 -2.30 -8.29
C VAL A 45 -1.14 -1.14 -9.10
N ALA A 46 -0.50 -1.50 -10.21
CA ALA A 46 -0.21 -0.58 -11.30
C ALA A 46 -1.48 -0.46 -12.16
N VAL A 47 -2.16 0.69 -12.15
CA VAL A 47 -3.16 1.00 -13.18
C VAL A 47 -2.46 1.76 -14.29
N ALA A 48 -1.98 1.02 -15.27
CA ALA A 48 -1.58 1.57 -16.55
C ALA A 48 -2.85 1.96 -17.33
N VAL A 49 -3.09 3.26 -17.50
CA VAL A 49 -4.09 3.77 -18.45
C VAL A 49 -3.52 3.62 -19.85
N ALA A 50 -3.74 2.45 -20.46
CA ALA A 50 -3.42 2.23 -21.86
C ALA A 50 -4.46 2.95 -22.75
N ALA A 51 -3.92 3.73 -23.70
CA ALA A 51 -4.58 4.47 -24.78
C ALA A 51 -5.22 5.84 -24.43
N GLY A 52 -4.36 6.89 -24.40
CA GLY A 52 -4.79 8.26 -24.71
C GLY A 52 -4.81 9.28 -23.56
N VAL A 53 -3.68 9.43 -22.86
CA VAL A 53 -3.28 10.57 -21.99
C VAL A 53 -4.38 11.30 -21.20
N ALA A 54 -4.76 10.73 -20.06
CA ALA A 54 -4.96 11.44 -18.78
C ALA A 54 -5.17 10.39 -17.66
N GLY A 55 -4.29 10.40 -16.65
CA GLY A 55 -4.40 9.56 -15.45
C GLY A 55 -3.21 8.63 -15.24
N VAL A 56 -2.18 9.14 -14.57
CA VAL A 56 -1.13 8.29 -13.97
C VAL A 56 -1.56 8.00 -12.54
N ALA A 57 -1.90 6.75 -12.25
CA ALA A 57 -2.19 6.27 -10.91
C ALA A 57 -0.93 5.59 -10.34
N LEU A 58 -0.16 6.32 -9.54
CA LEU A 58 0.99 5.78 -8.80
C LEU A 58 0.54 5.44 -7.39
N ALA A 59 0.52 4.15 -7.03
CA ALA A 59 0.45 3.71 -5.65
C ALA A 59 1.89 3.62 -5.11
N ALA A 60 2.24 4.46 -4.15
CA ALA A 60 3.57 4.51 -3.54
C ALA A 60 3.44 4.43 -2.00
N PRO A 61 4.48 3.95 -1.28
CA PRO A 61 4.49 3.99 0.18
C PRO A 61 4.32 5.43 0.69
N GLU A 62 3.67 5.55 1.85
CA GLU A 62 3.37 6.85 2.48
C GLU A 62 4.64 7.70 2.64
N GLY A 63 4.52 9.01 2.41
CA GLY A 63 5.61 9.99 2.59
C GLY A 63 6.55 10.21 1.40
N GLN A 64 6.55 9.36 0.36
CA GLN A 64 7.45 9.56 -0.78
C GLN A 64 6.95 10.62 -1.78
N PHE A 65 5.64 10.86 -1.84
CA PHE A 65 5.04 11.74 -2.86
C PHE A 65 4.38 13.00 -2.29
N LEU A 66 3.81 12.93 -1.09
CA LEU A 66 3.14 14.04 -0.40
C LEU A 66 3.85 14.27 0.95
N PRO A 67 4.40 15.48 1.20
CA PRO A 67 4.92 15.85 2.51
C PRO A 67 3.83 15.75 3.58
N GLU A 68 4.17 15.30 4.78
CA GLU A 68 3.21 15.12 5.89
C GLU A 68 2.56 16.42 6.37
N ASP A 69 3.30 17.52 6.22
CA ASP A 69 2.90 18.89 6.57
C ASP A 69 2.11 19.60 5.47
N GLU A 70 1.98 18.98 4.28
CA GLU A 70 1.25 19.55 3.16
C GLU A 70 -0.23 19.76 3.53
N LEU A 71 -0.77 20.92 3.14
CA LEU A 71 -2.19 21.22 3.31
C LEU A 71 -2.98 20.72 2.10
N LEU A 72 -3.88 19.79 2.37
CA LEU A 72 -4.88 19.32 1.43
C LEU A 72 -6.20 20.04 1.65
N GLU A 73 -6.95 20.26 0.57
CA GLU A 73 -8.19 21.01 0.53
C GLU A 73 -9.36 20.12 0.13
N THR A 74 -10.47 20.24 0.86
CA THR A 74 -11.77 19.67 0.43
C THR A 74 -12.40 20.55 -0.66
N ALA A 75 -13.44 20.05 -1.34
CA ALA A 75 -14.22 20.85 -2.28
C ALA A 75 -14.78 22.14 -1.63
N SER A 76 -15.15 22.07 -0.35
CA SER A 76 -15.61 23.22 0.45
C SER A 76 -14.51 24.20 0.87
N GLY A 77 -13.25 23.95 0.51
CA GLY A 77 -12.11 24.81 0.84
C GLY A 77 -11.54 24.61 2.25
N ARG A 78 -11.97 23.57 2.98
CA ARG A 78 -11.38 23.23 4.29
C ARG A 78 -9.99 22.65 4.09
N LYS A 79 -9.00 23.20 4.81
CA LYS A 79 -7.62 22.73 4.79
C LYS A 79 -7.38 21.71 5.90
N ILE A 80 -6.74 20.58 5.56
CA ILE A 80 -6.41 19.47 6.46
C ILE A 80 -4.96 19.07 6.17
N ARG A 81 -4.18 18.72 7.20
CA ARG A 81 -2.82 18.21 6.99
C ARG A 81 -2.85 16.85 6.32
N ALA A 82 -1.94 16.61 5.38
CA ALA A 82 -1.82 15.35 4.67
C ALA A 82 -1.61 14.16 5.63
N SER A 83 -0.78 14.31 6.66
CA SER A 83 -0.61 13.30 7.71
C SER A 83 -1.92 12.86 8.37
N GLU A 84 -2.77 13.81 8.74
CA GLU A 84 -4.07 13.52 9.38
C GLU A 84 -5.08 12.93 8.38
N ALA A 85 -5.14 13.51 7.19
CA ALA A 85 -6.04 13.09 6.14
C ALA A 85 -5.77 11.68 5.61
N LEU A 86 -4.49 11.32 5.46
CA LEU A 86 -4.07 10.10 4.78
C LEU A 86 -3.84 8.92 5.73
N ALA A 87 -3.54 9.16 7.01
CA ALA A 87 -3.32 8.09 8.01
C ALA A 87 -4.50 7.12 8.16
N GLY A 88 -5.70 7.56 7.79
CA GLY A 88 -6.92 6.74 7.80
C GLY A 88 -7.12 5.87 6.57
N ALA A 89 -6.27 5.93 5.56
CA ALA A 89 -6.44 5.25 4.27
C ALA A 89 -5.38 4.15 4.06
N GLN A 90 -5.81 2.98 3.56
CA GLN A 90 -4.87 1.90 3.23
C GLN A 90 -4.08 2.17 1.95
N HIS A 91 -4.69 2.91 1.02
CA HIS A 91 -4.09 3.25 -0.27
C HIS A 91 -4.34 4.72 -0.59
N VAL A 92 -3.34 5.39 -1.16
CA VAL A 92 -3.48 6.78 -1.62
C VAL A 92 -3.29 6.81 -3.13
N LEU A 93 -4.26 7.37 -3.84
CA LEU A 93 -4.23 7.59 -5.27
C LEU A 93 -4.04 9.07 -5.57
N VAL A 94 -2.98 9.43 -6.28
CA VAL A 94 -2.79 10.79 -6.76
C VAL A 94 -3.41 10.95 -8.15
N TYR A 95 -4.37 11.85 -8.28
CA TYR A 95 -5.15 12.04 -9.50
C TYR A 95 -4.85 13.38 -10.16
N PHE A 96 -4.17 13.35 -11.31
CA PHE A 96 -3.87 14.54 -12.11
C PHE A 96 -4.98 14.78 -13.14
N SER A 97 -5.67 15.91 -13.04
CA SER A 97 -6.79 16.22 -13.93
C SER A 97 -7.05 17.73 -14.04
N ALA A 98 -7.92 18.12 -14.96
CA ALA A 98 -8.44 19.48 -15.12
C ALA A 98 -9.82 19.48 -15.79
N GLU A 99 -10.62 20.49 -15.52
CA GLU A 99 -11.97 20.61 -16.09
C GLU A 99 -11.95 20.88 -17.58
N TRP A 100 -10.97 21.64 -18.06
CA TRP A 100 -10.83 21.96 -19.48
C TRP A 100 -10.45 20.74 -20.34
N CYS A 101 -10.07 19.61 -19.73
CA CYS A 101 -9.63 18.38 -20.39
C CYS A 101 -10.83 17.43 -20.66
N PRO A 102 -11.25 17.22 -21.92
CA PRO A 102 -12.39 16.35 -22.24
C PRO A 102 -12.28 14.89 -21.76
N PRO A 103 -11.16 14.16 -21.96
CA PRO A 103 -11.07 12.78 -21.48
C PRO A 103 -11.09 12.71 -19.95
N CYS A 104 -10.55 13.73 -19.28
CA CYS A 104 -10.57 13.83 -17.83
C CYS A 104 -11.99 13.96 -17.27
N ARG A 105 -12.84 14.80 -17.88
CA ARG A 105 -14.26 14.92 -17.51
C ARG A 105 -15.03 13.63 -17.69
N ALA A 106 -14.70 12.82 -18.70
CA ALA A 106 -15.33 11.52 -18.91
C ALA A 106 -14.86 10.45 -17.89
N PHE A 107 -13.64 10.59 -17.35
CA PHE A 107 -13.05 9.64 -16.41
C PHE A 107 -13.47 9.92 -14.96
N THR A 108 -13.52 11.19 -14.54
CA THR A 108 -13.80 11.58 -13.15
C THR A 108 -15.07 10.93 -12.56
N PRO A 109 -16.22 10.86 -13.27
CA PRO A 109 -17.42 10.20 -12.73
C PRO A 109 -17.19 8.70 -12.47
N LYS A 110 -16.41 8.02 -13.32
CA LYS A 110 -16.07 6.60 -13.14
C LYS A 110 -15.15 6.41 -11.93
N LEU A 111 -14.20 7.33 -11.73
CA LEU A 111 -13.33 7.32 -10.56
C LEU A 111 -14.12 7.58 -9.27
N LYS A 112 -15.08 8.50 -9.29
CA LYS A 112 -15.99 8.76 -8.19
C LYS A 112 -16.77 7.50 -7.78
N GLU A 113 -17.41 6.84 -8.74
CA GLU A 113 -18.13 5.60 -8.46
C GLU A 113 -17.21 4.52 -7.89
N PHE A 114 -15.99 4.39 -8.41
CA PHE A 114 -15.00 3.44 -7.90
C PHE A 114 -14.60 3.76 -6.47
N TYR A 115 -14.32 5.02 -6.16
CA TYR A 115 -13.98 5.48 -4.82
C TYR A 115 -15.10 5.21 -3.81
N GLU A 116 -16.35 5.53 -4.17
CA GLU A 116 -17.52 5.28 -3.33
C GLU A 116 -17.71 3.78 -3.07
N LYS A 117 -17.61 2.93 -4.12
CA LYS A 117 -17.70 1.47 -3.99
C LYS A 117 -16.56 0.91 -3.15
N ALA A 118 -15.33 1.39 -3.36
CA ALA A 118 -14.16 0.95 -2.62
C ALA A 118 -14.27 1.30 -1.13
N ASN A 119 -14.84 2.46 -0.78
CA ASN A 119 -14.98 2.90 0.60
C ASN A 119 -16.33 2.59 1.25
N ALA A 120 -17.27 1.97 0.52
CA ALA A 120 -18.59 1.59 1.04
C ALA A 120 -18.53 0.62 2.24
N ARG A 121 -17.44 -0.14 2.36
CA ARG A 121 -17.16 -0.99 3.53
C ARG A 121 -15.80 -0.58 4.10
N PRO A 122 -15.71 -0.18 5.38
CA PRO A 122 -14.42 0.11 6.00
C PRO A 122 -13.52 -1.12 5.93
N GLY A 123 -12.24 -0.91 5.65
CA GLY A 123 -11.23 -1.96 5.68
C GLY A 123 -10.79 -2.32 7.09
N ALA A 124 -9.73 -3.12 7.18
CA ALA A 124 -9.21 -3.61 8.45
C ALA A 124 -8.90 -2.47 9.44
N GLY A 125 -9.55 -2.50 10.60
CA GLY A 125 -9.40 -1.48 11.64
C GLY A 125 -10.22 -0.21 11.43
N GLY A 126 -11.30 -0.24 10.63
CA GLY A 126 -12.20 0.91 10.43
C GLY A 126 -11.65 1.98 9.48
N ARG A 127 -10.57 1.66 8.77
CA ARG A 127 -9.88 2.56 7.85
C ARG A 127 -10.59 2.66 6.50
N LYS A 128 -10.44 3.78 5.79
CA LYS A 128 -10.79 3.87 4.37
C LYS A 128 -9.93 2.89 3.58
N ASN A 129 -10.50 2.27 2.55
CA ASN A 129 -9.71 1.41 1.67
C ASN A 129 -8.81 2.23 0.76
N MET A 130 -9.30 3.39 0.32
CA MET A 130 -8.48 4.30 -0.46
C MET A 130 -8.84 5.76 -0.20
N GLU A 131 -7.86 6.64 -0.38
CA GLU A 131 -8.04 8.09 -0.44
C GLU A 131 -7.53 8.61 -1.79
N VAL A 132 -8.21 9.62 -2.33
CA VAL A 132 -7.81 10.26 -3.58
C VAL A 132 -7.29 11.67 -3.28
N VAL A 133 -6.13 12.00 -3.83
CA VAL A 133 -5.54 13.34 -3.77
C VAL A 133 -5.50 13.93 -5.16
N PHE A 134 -6.41 14.86 -5.43
CA PHE A 134 -6.53 15.55 -6.69
C PHE A 134 -5.44 16.62 -6.84
N VAL A 135 -4.78 16.64 -8.00
CA VAL A 135 -3.78 17.63 -8.38
C VAL A 135 -4.29 18.38 -9.60
N SER A 136 -4.86 19.56 -9.37
CA SER A 136 -5.47 20.37 -10.42
C SER A 136 -4.43 20.91 -11.42
N SER A 137 -4.76 20.75 -12.71
CA SER A 137 -4.12 21.43 -13.84
C SER A 137 -4.99 22.54 -14.42
N ASP A 138 -6.02 22.98 -13.69
CA ASP A 138 -6.84 24.12 -14.04
C ASP A 138 -6.05 25.42 -13.94
N LYS A 139 -6.53 26.42 -14.68
CA LYS A 139 -5.89 27.73 -14.80
C LYS A 139 -6.25 28.68 -13.66
N SER A 140 -7.28 28.36 -12.88
CA SER A 140 -7.74 29.16 -11.74
C SER A 140 -8.23 28.25 -10.60
N GLU A 141 -8.09 28.74 -9.38
CA GLU A 141 -8.62 28.10 -8.17
C GLU A 141 -10.14 27.91 -8.26
N ALA A 142 -10.85 28.92 -8.76
CA ALA A 142 -12.29 28.86 -8.95
C ALA A 142 -12.71 27.73 -9.91
N GLY A 143 -11.98 27.53 -11.02
CA GLY A 143 -12.23 26.43 -11.93
C GLY A 143 -11.95 25.07 -11.29
N ALA A 144 -10.82 24.95 -10.56
CA ALA A 144 -10.52 23.73 -9.82
C ALA A 144 -11.61 23.37 -8.80
N ARG A 145 -12.13 24.38 -8.07
CA ARG A 145 -13.21 24.21 -7.09
C ARG A 145 -14.52 23.78 -7.76
N GLN A 146 -14.94 24.47 -8.83
CA GLN A 146 -16.15 24.11 -9.57
C GLN A 146 -16.09 22.67 -10.09
N TYR A 147 -14.93 22.26 -10.59
CA TYR A 147 -14.73 20.90 -11.05
C TYR A 147 -14.90 19.86 -9.92
N MET A 148 -14.33 20.15 -8.75
CA MET A 148 -14.45 19.30 -7.58
C MET A 148 -15.90 19.21 -7.12
N GLU A 149 -16.59 20.33 -6.97
CA GLU A 149 -17.99 20.38 -6.52
C GLU A 149 -18.94 19.70 -7.51
N GLY A 150 -18.69 19.84 -8.82
CA GLY A 150 -19.58 19.34 -9.87
C GLY A 150 -19.41 17.87 -10.21
N MET A 151 -18.18 17.35 -10.20
CA MET A 151 -17.88 16.01 -10.75
C MET A 151 -17.15 15.06 -9.81
N HIS A 152 -16.47 15.56 -8.77
CA HIS A 152 -15.61 14.71 -7.94
C HIS A 152 -16.39 13.97 -6.84
N GLY A 153 -15.74 12.98 -6.24
CA GLY A 153 -16.17 12.37 -4.98
C GLY A 153 -15.73 13.19 -3.77
N ASP A 154 -16.11 12.73 -2.58
CA ASP A 154 -15.69 13.33 -1.30
C ASP A 154 -14.23 12.93 -0.97
N TRP A 155 -13.32 13.52 -1.74
CA TRP A 155 -11.88 13.34 -1.62
C TRP A 155 -11.15 14.69 -1.61
N LEU A 156 -9.84 14.66 -1.40
CA LEU A 156 -9.03 15.85 -1.15
C LEU A 156 -8.29 16.32 -2.40
N ALA A 157 -7.81 17.55 -2.36
CA ALA A 157 -6.96 18.13 -3.39
C ALA A 157 -5.71 18.78 -2.80
N VAL A 158 -4.63 18.86 -3.56
CA VAL A 158 -3.51 19.74 -3.22
C VAL A 158 -3.96 21.19 -3.39
N ALA A 159 -3.66 22.03 -2.41
CA ALA A 159 -4.02 23.44 -2.45
C ALA A 159 -3.58 24.10 -3.77
N PHE A 160 -4.43 24.94 -4.36
CA PHE A 160 -4.20 25.47 -5.71
C PHE A 160 -2.89 26.28 -5.82
N ASP A 161 -2.54 27.01 -4.77
CA ASP A 161 -1.31 27.82 -4.73
C ASP A 161 -0.10 27.07 -4.19
N SER A 162 -0.24 25.79 -3.82
CA SER A 162 0.88 25.02 -3.29
C SER A 162 1.95 24.77 -4.37
N PRO A 163 3.24 24.98 -4.06
CA PRO A 163 4.34 24.62 -4.95
C PRO A 163 4.42 23.10 -5.20
N LEU A 164 3.83 22.30 -4.31
CA LEU A 164 3.76 20.86 -4.46
C LEU A 164 2.97 20.49 -5.72
N ARG A 165 1.86 21.19 -6.02
CA ARG A 165 1.04 20.95 -7.21
C ARG A 165 1.87 20.93 -8.50
N TRP A 166 2.82 21.86 -8.64
CA TRP A 166 3.74 21.89 -9.77
C TRP A 166 4.81 20.79 -9.71
N SER A 167 5.35 20.54 -8.52
CA SER A 167 6.40 19.53 -8.30
C SER A 167 5.91 18.11 -8.59
N LEU A 168 4.67 17.77 -8.21
CA LEU A 168 4.04 16.48 -8.51
C LEU A 168 3.87 16.27 -10.02
N LYS A 169 3.46 17.32 -10.75
CA LYS A 169 3.28 17.27 -12.21
C LYS A 169 4.59 17.06 -12.96
N LYS A 170 5.68 17.68 -12.51
CA LYS A 170 7.01 17.44 -13.11
C LYS A 170 7.45 15.99 -12.91
N ARG A 171 7.28 15.46 -11.70
CA ARG A 171 7.61 14.06 -11.38
C ARG A 171 6.78 13.06 -12.19
N SER A 172 5.49 13.32 -12.41
CA SER A 172 4.61 12.38 -13.13
C SER A 172 4.86 12.29 -14.63
N VAL A 173 5.45 13.34 -15.25
CA VAL A 173 5.74 13.38 -16.68
C VAL A 173 7.14 12.82 -17.01
N GLY A 174 7.94 12.42 -16.01
CA GLY A 174 9.22 11.74 -16.20
C GLY A 174 10.26 12.58 -16.95
N ARG A 175 10.19 13.91 -16.83
CA ARG A 175 11.05 14.85 -17.55
C ARG A 175 11.94 15.65 -16.60
#